data_AF-K4KI99-F1
#
_entry.id   AF-K4KI99-F1
#
_cell.length_a   1.000
_cell.length_b   1.000
_cell.length_c   1.000
_cell.angle_alpha   90.00
_cell.angle_beta   90.00
_cell.angle_gamma   90.00
#
_symmetry.space_group_name_H-M   'P 1'
#
loop_
_entity.id
_entity.type
_entity.pdbx_description
1 polymer ?
#
loop_
_entity_poly.entity_id
_entity_poly.type
_entity_poly.pdbx_seq_one_letter_code
_entity_poly.pdbx_strand_id
1 'polypeptide(L)'
;MAVIPHSQMRLARMRRSLAQALSTQDWDQIKAFDLELMDALDAASEDEQRDSTSLLAELNAIVCLYKDIVLSSELHTRRNSGL
;
A
#
# COMPACT_ATOMS: atom_id res chain seq x y z
N MET A 1 1.48 19.26 -18.32
CA MET A 1 1.70 18.99 -16.89
C MET A 1 0.43 18.37 -16.36
N ALA A 2 0.43 17.06 -16.08
CA ALA A 2 -0.73 16.40 -15.49
C ALA A 2 -0.76 16.78 -14.00
N VAL A 3 -1.79 17.52 -13.58
CA VAL A 3 -2.02 17.83 -12.17
C VAL A 3 -2.55 16.55 -11.54
N ILE A 4 -1.73 15.88 -10.72
CA ILE A 4 -2.16 14.68 -10.01
C ILE A 4 -3.09 15.10 -8.87
N PRO A 5 -4.32 14.57 -8.79
CA PRO A 5 -5.24 14.88 -7.71
C PRO A 5 -4.62 14.59 -6.34
N HIS A 6 -4.93 15.42 -5.35
CA HIS A 6 -4.36 15.30 -4.00
C HIS A 6 -4.64 13.92 -3.38
N SER A 7 -5.81 13.35 -3.64
CA SER A 7 -6.21 12.02 -3.20
C SER A 7 -5.28 10.92 -3.73
N GLN A 8 -4.96 10.93 -5.03
CA GLN A 8 -4.03 9.99 -5.66
C GLN A 8 -2.60 10.18 -5.17
N MET A 9 -2.19 11.42 -4.93
CA MET A 9 -0.89 11.73 -4.35
C MET A 9 -0.77 11.18 -2.91
N ARG A 10 -1.84 11.29 -2.11
CA ARG A 10 -1.91 10.70 -0.77
C ARG A 10 -1.83 9.17 -0.85
N LEU A 11 -2.61 8.53 -1.73
CA LEU A 11 -2.56 7.09 -1.97
C LEU A 11 -1.13 6.61 -2.28
N ALA A 12 -0.46 7.28 -3.22
CA ALA A 12 0.90 6.94 -3.61
C ALA A 12 1.95 7.18 -2.52
N ARG A 13 1.68 8.09 -1.57
CA ARG A 13 2.52 8.26 -0.38
C ARG A 13 2.31 7.12 0.60
N MET A 14 1.05 6.77 0.90
CA MET A 14 0.73 5.68 1.83
C MET A 14 1.28 4.34 1.35
N ARG A 15 1.16 4.02 0.05
CA ARG A 15 1.77 2.80 -0.50
C ARG A 15 3.28 2.77 -0.30
N ARG A 16 3.96 3.91 -0.47
CA ARG A 16 5.42 4.00 -0.24
C ARG A 16 5.78 3.81 1.22
N SER A 17 5.01 4.38 2.15
CA SER A 17 5.19 4.15 3.59
C SER A 17 5.01 2.67 3.95
N LEU A 18 3.97 2.02 3.42
CA LEU A 18 3.74 0.59 3.62
C LEU A 18 4.90 -0.27 3.05
N ALA A 19 5.38 0.06 1.84
CA ALA A 19 6.53 -0.61 1.25
C ALA A 19 7.82 -0.43 2.08
N GLN A 20 8.00 0.75 2.67
CA GLN A 20 9.11 1.01 3.57
C GLN A 20 9.00 0.18 4.85
N ALA A 21 7.83 0.13 5.48
CA ALA A 21 7.59 -0.69 6.67
C ALA A 21 7.81 -2.19 6.40
N LEU A 22 7.43 -2.67 5.21
CA LEU A 22 7.75 -4.02 4.75
C LEU A 22 9.26 -4.26 4.66
N SER A 23 10.01 -3.30 4.08
CA SER A 23 11.47 -3.41 3.96
C SER A 23 12.18 -3.51 5.31
N THR A 24 11.62 -2.88 6.35
CA THR A 24 12.14 -2.94 7.73
C THR A 24 11.53 -4.06 8.56
N GLN A 25 10.62 -4.87 8.00
CA GLN A 25 9.85 -5.92 8.68
C GLN A 25 9.12 -5.40 9.94
N ASP A 26 8.70 -4.14 9.95
CA ASP A 26 7.97 -3.55 11.07
C ASP A 26 6.48 -3.87 10.94
N TRP A 27 6.09 -5.03 11.47
CA TRP A 27 4.73 -5.56 11.35
C TRP A 27 3.65 -4.68 11.99
N ASP A 28 4.00 -3.94 13.04
CA ASP A 28 3.07 -3.00 13.69
C ASP A 28 2.80 -1.79 12.78
N GLN A 29 3.86 -1.23 12.18
CA GLN A 29 3.72 -0.15 11.20
C GLN A 29 3.03 -0.62 9.91
N ILE A 30 3.29 -1.84 9.45
CA ILE A 30 2.59 -2.43 8.29
C ILE A 30 1.07 -2.41 8.52
N LYS A 31 0.62 -2.84 9.71
CA LYS A 31 -0.81 -2.83 10.06
C LYS A 31 -1.39 -1.41 10.14
N ALA A 32 -0.65 -0.45 10.69
CA ALA A 32 -1.10 0.94 10.75
C ALA A 32 -1.24 1.55 9.36
N PHE A 33 -0.22 1.38 8.50
CA PHE A 33 -0.24 1.89 7.14
C PHE A 33 -1.26 1.19 6.24
N ASP A 34 -1.58 -0.08 6.51
CA ASP A 34 -2.64 -0.82 5.80
C ASP A 34 -4.00 -0.10 5.94
N LEU A 35 -4.37 0.27 7.16
CA LEU A 35 -5.61 1.00 7.44
C LEU A 35 -5.62 2.38 6.75
N GLU A 36 -4.52 3.14 6.89
CA GLU A 36 -4.41 4.46 6.27
C GLU A 36 -4.39 4.39 4.72
N LEU A 37 -3.89 3.30 4.15
CA LEU A 37 -3.88 3.04 2.72
C LEU A 37 -5.30 2.80 2.20
N MET A 38 -6.13 2.04 2.93
CA MET A 38 -7.53 1.83 2.56
C MET A 38 -8.31 3.15 2.55
N ASP A 39 -8.16 3.96 3.60
CA ASP A 39 -8.79 5.29 3.66
C ASP A 39 -8.34 6.21 2.50
N ALA A 40 -7.05 6.14 2.13
CA ALA A 40 -6.53 6.91 1.00
C ALA A 40 -7.04 6.37 -0.35
N LEU A 41 -7.28 5.07 -0.46
CA LEU A 41 -7.82 4.44 -1.66
C LEU A 41 -9.28 4.82 -1.86
N ASP A 42 -10.09 4.75 -0.80
CA ASP A 42 -11.50 5.16 -0.85
C ASP A 42 -11.60 6.62 -1.29
N ALA A 43 -10.82 7.52 -0.68
CA ALA A 43 -10.78 8.92 -1.06
C ALA A 43 -10.32 9.15 -2.51
N ALA A 44 -9.34 8.37 -3.01
CA ALA A 44 -8.90 8.46 -4.41
C ALA A 44 -9.91 7.86 -5.39
N SER A 45 -10.74 6.92 -4.94
CA SER A 45 -11.81 6.34 -5.74
C SER A 45 -13.02 7.26 -5.84
N GLU A 46 -13.33 8.04 -4.80
CA GLU A 46 -14.45 8.98 -4.79
C GLU A 46 -14.12 10.35 -5.39
N ASP A 47 -12.83 10.64 -5.64
CA ASP A 47 -12.39 11.90 -6.22
C ASP A 47 -12.91 12.08 -7.67
N GLU A 48 -13.74 13.10 -7.87
CA GLU A 48 -14.30 13.45 -9.20
C GLU A 48 -13.21 13.82 -10.22
N GLN A 49 -12.06 14.28 -9.75
CA GLN A 49 -10.92 14.67 -10.59
C GLN A 49 -9.93 13.52 -10.80
N ARG A 50 -10.23 12.31 -10.33
CA ARG A 50 -9.35 11.15 -10.45
C ARG A 50 -8.93 10.89 -11.90
N ASP A 51 -7.64 10.69 -12.10
CA ASP A 51 -7.12 10.03 -13.29
C ASP A 51 -7.27 8.51 -13.11
N SER A 52 -8.24 7.92 -13.82
CA SER A 52 -8.54 6.48 -13.75
C SER A 52 -7.35 5.62 -14.16
N THR A 53 -6.54 6.04 -15.13
CA THR A 53 -5.38 5.26 -15.60
C THR A 53 -4.30 5.24 -14.51
N SER A 54 -4.02 6.40 -13.91
CA SER A 54 -3.06 6.49 -12.81
C SER A 54 -3.54 5.74 -11.56
N LEU A 55 -4.84 5.79 -11.24
CA LEU A 55 -5.42 5.06 -10.11
C LEU A 55 -5.34 3.54 -10.31
N LEU A 56 -5.64 3.03 -11.50
CA LEU A 56 -5.52 1.61 -11.81
C LEU A 56 -4.08 1.11 -11.73
N ALA A 57 -3.11 1.90 -12.22
CA ALA A 57 -1.70 1.59 -12.07
C ALA A 57 -1.30 1.49 -10.59
N GLU A 58 -1.81 2.39 -9.75
CA GLU A 58 -1.50 2.39 -8.34
C GLU A 58 -2.19 1.24 -7.58
N LEU A 59 -3.42 0.88 -7.95
CA LEU A 59 -4.09 -0.32 -7.45
C LEU A 59 -3.29 -1.58 -7.76
N ASN A 60 -2.76 -1.72 -8.98
CA ASN A 60 -1.92 -2.86 -9.33
C ASN A 60 -0.64 -2.91 -8.48
N ALA A 61 0.00 -1.75 -8.25
CA ALA A 61 1.16 -1.66 -7.38
C ALA A 61 0.84 -2.05 -5.91
N ILE A 62 -0.34 -1.68 -5.41
CA ILE A 62 -0.82 -2.07 -4.08
C ILE A 62 -1.03 -3.60 -4.00
N VAL A 63 -1.69 -4.20 -4.99
CA VAL A 63 -1.90 -5.67 -5.01
C VAL A 63 -0.55 -6.42 -5.04
N CYS A 64 0.41 -5.96 -5.84
CA CYS A 64 1.76 -6.51 -5.84
C CYS A 64 2.42 -6.40 -4.45
N LEU A 65 2.27 -5.25 -3.78
CA LEU A 65 2.82 -5.07 -2.43
C LEU A 65 2.19 -6.02 -1.41
N TYR A 66 0.88 -6.24 -1.45
CA TYR A 66 0.24 -7.23 -0.56
C TYR A 66 0.74 -8.64 -0.79
N LYS A 67 0.98 -9.04 -2.04
CA LYS A 67 1.62 -10.32 -2.35
C LYS A 67 2.98 -10.43 -1.63
N ASP A 68 3.79 -9.38 -1.68
CA ASP A 68 5.10 -9.36 -1.03
C ASP A 68 4.99 -9.39 0.50
N ILE A 69 3.97 -8.73 1.08
CA ILE A 69 3.67 -8.80 2.52
C ILE A 69 3.33 -10.23 2.94
N VAL A 70 2.43 -10.90 2.21
CA VAL A 70 2.02 -12.29 2.50
C VAL A 70 3.21 -13.24 2.40
N LEU A 71 4.01 -13.14 1.33
CA LEU A 71 5.22 -13.95 1.20
C LEU A 71 6.21 -13.71 2.34
N SER A 72 6.38 -12.46 2.75
CA SER A 72 7.26 -12.08 3.86
C SER A 72 6.73 -12.57 5.21
N SER A 73 5.42 -12.57 5.42
CA SER A 73 4.79 -13.00 6.67
C SER A 73 4.81 -14.52 6.82
N GLU A 74 4.65 -15.26 5.72
CA GLU A 74 4.85 -16.71 5.68
C GLU A 74 6.29 -17.09 6.04
N LEU A 75 7.28 -16.38 5.47
CA LEU A 75 8.68 -16.57 5.81
C LEU A 75 8.97 -16.25 7.28
N HIS A 76 8.40 -15.16 7.80
CA HIS A 76 8.53 -14.78 9.21
C HIS A 76 7.90 -15.83 10.13
N THR A 77 6.71 -16.33 9.79
CA THR A 77 6.00 -17.37 10.53
C THR A 77 6.79 -18.68 10.52
N ARG A 78 7.30 -19.13 9.36
CA ARG A 78 8.15 -20.32 9.29
C ARG A 78 9.43 -20.19 10.12
N ARG A 79 10.02 -19.00 10.17
CA ARG A 79 11.20 -18.71 11.00
C ARG A 79 10.86 -18.72 12.50
N ASN A 80 9.68 -18.23 12.87
CA ASN A 80 9.23 -18.18 14.26
C ASN A 80 8.60 -19.50 14.76
N SER A 81 8.16 -20.36 13.84
CA SER A 81 7.55 -21.68 14.11
C SER A 81 8.50 -22.85 13.87
N GLY A 82 9.75 -22.60 13.47
CA GLY A 82 10.78 -23.63 13.36
C GLY A 82 11.45 -23.89 14.70
N LEU A 83 11.03 -24.98 15.38
CA LEU A 83 11.70 -25.70 16.49
C LEU A 83 12.11 -24.88 17.73
#